data_AF-A0A7X7P1R7-F1
#
_entry.id   AF-A0A7X7P1R7-F1
#
_cell.length_a   1.000
_cell.length_b   1.000
_cell.length_c   1.000
_cell.angle_alpha   90.00
_cell.angle_beta   90.00
_cell.angle_gamma   90.00
#
_symmetry.space_group_name_H-M   'P 1'
#
loop_
_entity.id
_entity.type
_entity.pdbx_description
1 polymer ?
#
loop_
_entity_poly.entity_id
_entity_poly.type
_entity_poly.pdbx_seq_one_letter_code
_entity_poly.pdbx_strand_id
1 'polypeptide(L)'
;MKTIRAALMGLVAAGTMAWAAEPDPARPPAEVLEKSYLFEVARHLFRWHLDEHDVEGNPAREYVFWVRRLEADRDEGDRSEAAEIVLPQVGMAVRLKKADYTIEELGVAVRSPGFRIVNVARGTVPPEAPPGSAVVRGPYGEMREYLFRTRAQAEYPDAAMFERLRRALQEHLDLDPDGHAEGEYEVHVAPLSPVANELWVFIETKKLLVQYSSDADLGHAEMWGQAPLAVRTYDIEEQTVVSLDEVPGSNEFLTRDQVGRALYNCLVLGRRIVLGREEADGPVEP
;
A
#
# COMPACT_ATOMS: atom_id res chain seq x y z
N MET A 1 -23.92 48.35 65.25
CA MET A 1 -24.41 49.40 64.32
C MET A 1 -23.75 49.17 62.95
N LYS A 2 -24.55 48.98 61.90
CA LYS A 2 -24.36 49.34 60.46
C LYS A 2 -22.98 49.05 59.82
N THR A 3 -22.76 48.43 58.66
CA THR A 3 -23.53 48.06 57.44
C THR A 3 -22.46 47.45 56.50
N ILE A 4 -22.66 46.24 55.96
CA ILE A 4 -22.91 45.92 54.53
C ILE A 4 -22.00 46.64 53.50
N ARG A 5 -21.13 45.86 52.81
CA ARG A 5 -20.79 45.85 51.36
C ARG A 5 -19.60 44.90 51.13
N ALA A 6 -19.83 43.64 50.75
CA ALA A 6 -19.96 43.13 49.38
C ALA A 6 -18.65 43.21 48.56
N ALA A 7 -17.96 42.07 48.43
CA ALA A 7 -17.06 41.75 47.32
C ALA A 7 -16.90 40.22 47.23
N LEU A 8 -17.85 39.57 46.57
CA LEU A 8 -17.69 38.19 46.12
C LEU A 8 -16.94 38.26 44.78
N MET A 9 -15.62 38.04 44.81
CA MET A 9 -14.82 37.87 43.60
C MET A 9 -15.16 36.51 42.98
N GLY A 10 -16.04 36.53 41.97
CA GLY A 10 -16.22 35.41 41.06
C GLY A 10 -15.02 35.32 40.14
N LEU A 11 -14.18 34.30 40.36
CA LEU A 11 -13.12 33.90 39.44
C LEU A 11 -13.78 33.12 38.29
N VAL A 12 -14.21 33.81 37.24
CA VAL A 12 -14.56 33.17 35.97
C VAL A 12 -13.23 32.80 35.31
N ALA A 13 -12.83 31.55 35.47
CA ALA A 13 -11.79 30.96 34.64
C ALA A 13 -12.33 30.92 33.20
N ALA A 14 -11.95 31.91 32.40
CA ALA A 14 -12.11 31.87 30.95
C ALA A 14 -11.16 30.81 30.41
N GLY A 15 -11.61 29.55 30.46
CA GLY A 15 -11.04 28.50 29.63
C GLY A 15 -11.34 28.86 28.19
N THR A 16 -10.34 29.36 27.46
CA THR A 16 -10.38 29.35 26.00
C THR A 16 -10.43 27.90 25.57
N MET A 17 -11.65 27.37 25.38
CA MET A 17 -11.86 26.24 24.51
C MET A 17 -11.33 26.68 23.15
N ALA A 18 -10.15 26.20 22.79
CA ALA A 18 -9.66 26.27 21.42
C ALA A 18 -10.71 25.53 20.59
N TRP A 19 -11.59 26.28 19.93
CA TRP A 19 -12.47 25.73 18.93
C TRP A 19 -11.54 25.15 17.87
N ALA A 20 -11.50 23.82 17.76
CA ALA A 20 -10.78 23.17 16.69
C ALA A 20 -11.32 23.78 15.39
N ALA A 21 -10.48 24.51 14.68
CA ALA A 21 -10.85 25.04 13.37
C ALA A 21 -11.33 23.86 12.52
N GLU A 22 -12.51 23.99 11.91
CA GLU A 22 -12.98 22.97 10.98
C GLU A 22 -11.90 22.75 9.92
N PRO A 23 -11.53 21.49 9.64
CA PRO A 23 -10.49 21.20 8.67
C PRO A 23 -10.90 21.78 7.32
N ASP A 24 -10.07 22.69 6.79
CA ASP A 24 -10.27 23.28 5.46
C ASP A 24 -10.47 22.14 4.44
N PRO A 25 -11.64 22.04 3.79
CA PRO A 25 -11.97 20.93 2.91
C PRO A 25 -11.02 20.86 1.70
N ALA A 26 -10.37 21.97 1.33
CA ALA A 26 -9.38 22.02 0.26
C ALA A 26 -7.99 21.53 0.69
N ARG A 27 -7.72 21.43 2.00
CA ARG A 27 -6.41 21.04 2.51
C ARG A 27 -6.20 19.53 2.40
N PRO A 28 -4.97 19.07 2.06
CA PRO A 28 -4.66 17.65 2.12
C PRO A 28 -4.85 17.08 3.53
N PRO A 29 -5.27 15.81 3.67
CA PRO A 29 -5.35 15.13 4.95
C PRO A 29 -3.99 15.15 5.69
N ALA A 30 -3.99 15.37 7.01
CA ALA A 30 -2.76 15.52 7.77
C ALA A 30 -1.86 14.28 7.71
N GLU A 31 -2.46 13.09 7.73
CA GLU A 31 -1.78 11.78 7.64
C GLU A 31 -0.86 11.69 6.42
N VAL A 32 -1.33 12.14 5.24
CA VAL A 32 -0.55 12.07 3.98
C VAL A 32 0.50 13.18 3.85
N LEU A 33 0.57 14.10 4.81
CA LEU A 33 1.63 15.11 4.92
C LEU A 33 2.76 14.67 5.84
N GLU A 34 2.58 13.59 6.60
CA GLU A 34 3.60 13.10 7.52
C GLU A 34 4.81 12.56 6.76
N LYS A 35 6.02 12.96 7.19
CA LYS A 35 7.27 12.50 6.57
C LYS A 35 7.42 10.97 6.59
N SER A 36 6.99 10.33 7.68
CA SER A 36 6.96 8.87 7.83
C SER A 36 6.14 8.22 6.72
N TYR A 37 4.92 8.71 6.50
CA TYR A 37 4.03 8.20 5.46
C TYR A 37 4.62 8.40 4.06
N LEU A 38 5.14 9.61 3.77
CA LEU A 38 5.76 9.92 2.49
C LEU A 38 7.00 9.05 2.20
N PHE A 39 7.78 8.73 3.24
CA PHE A 39 8.93 7.83 3.10
C PHE A 39 8.52 6.38 2.88
N GLU A 40 7.39 5.94 3.44
CA GLU A 40 6.80 4.63 3.13
C GLU A 40 6.29 4.56 1.69
N VAL A 41 5.63 5.62 1.20
CA VAL A 41 5.27 5.74 -0.22
C VAL A 41 6.52 5.68 -1.10
N ALA A 42 7.56 6.45 -0.77
CA ALA A 42 8.83 6.37 -1.49
C ALA A 42 9.40 4.94 -1.46
N ARG A 43 9.44 4.28 -0.30
CA ARG A 43 9.91 2.89 -0.19
C ARG A 43 9.16 1.93 -1.10
N HIS A 44 7.84 2.07 -1.16
CA HIS A 44 7.01 1.28 -2.07
C HIS A 44 7.38 1.57 -3.54
N LEU A 45 7.49 2.84 -3.94
CA LEU A 45 7.90 3.21 -5.30
C LEU A 45 9.31 2.68 -5.65
N PHE A 46 10.27 2.74 -4.74
CA PHE A 46 11.61 2.19 -4.93
C PHE A 46 11.61 0.68 -5.17
N ARG A 47 10.71 -0.06 -4.50
CA ARG A 47 10.59 -1.51 -4.66
C ARG A 47 9.90 -1.92 -5.95
N TRP A 48 8.93 -1.13 -6.42
CA TRP A 48 7.99 -1.57 -7.45
C TRP A 48 8.01 -0.75 -8.74
N HIS A 49 8.52 0.49 -8.74
CA HIS A 49 8.32 1.42 -9.85
C HIS A 49 9.55 2.25 -10.28
N LEU A 50 10.52 2.49 -9.39
CA LEU A 50 11.68 3.36 -9.64
C LEU A 50 12.93 2.55 -9.95
N ASP A 51 13.68 2.93 -10.99
CA ASP A 51 15.00 2.37 -11.28
C ASP A 51 16.15 3.26 -10.77
N GLU A 52 17.39 2.81 -11.00
CA GLU A 52 18.59 3.57 -10.63
C GLU A 52 18.66 4.95 -11.30
N HIS A 53 18.17 5.09 -12.53
CA HIS A 53 18.19 6.34 -13.26
C HIS A 53 17.27 7.39 -12.61
N ASP A 54 16.10 6.97 -12.15
CA ASP A 54 15.16 7.85 -11.43
C ASP A 54 15.76 8.39 -10.11
N VAL A 55 16.61 7.59 -9.47
CA VAL A 55 17.15 7.87 -8.15
C VAL A 55 18.42 8.71 -8.22
N GLU A 56 19.33 8.36 -9.13
CA GLU A 56 20.61 9.04 -9.30
C GLU A 56 20.49 10.33 -10.13
N GLY A 57 19.49 10.41 -11.00
CA GLY A 57 19.26 11.52 -11.90
C GLY A 57 18.76 12.81 -11.24
N ASN A 58 18.51 12.85 -9.93
CA ASN A 58 17.94 14.03 -9.25
C ASN A 58 19.05 15.05 -8.85
N PRO A 59 19.19 16.18 -9.57
CA PRO A 59 20.24 17.17 -9.31
C PRO A 59 19.98 17.98 -8.03
N ALA A 60 18.73 18.07 -7.58
CA ALA A 60 18.33 18.93 -6.48
C ALA A 60 18.73 18.37 -5.09
N ARG A 61 19.05 17.07 -5.01
CA ARG A 61 19.30 16.36 -3.74
C ARG A 61 18.21 16.58 -2.69
N GLU A 62 16.99 16.85 -3.14
CA GLU A 62 15.78 16.94 -2.35
C GLU A 62 14.69 16.12 -3.02
N TYR A 63 13.86 15.48 -2.22
CA TYR A 63 12.62 14.88 -2.68
C TYR A 63 11.48 15.82 -2.34
N VAL A 64 10.75 16.22 -3.39
CA VAL A 64 9.59 17.08 -3.28
C VAL A 64 8.35 16.22 -3.45
N PHE A 65 7.40 16.42 -2.55
CA PHE A 65 6.09 15.80 -2.59
C PHE A 65 5.07 16.94 -2.69
N TRP A 66 4.34 17.00 -3.79
CA TRP A 66 3.16 17.86 -3.90
C TRP A 66 1.96 17.01 -3.53
N VAL A 67 1.38 17.28 -2.38
CA VAL A 67 0.27 16.49 -1.84
C VAL A 67 -1.00 17.31 -1.97
N ARG A 68 -2.01 16.77 -2.62
CA ARG A 68 -3.33 17.42 -2.73
C ARG A 68 -4.45 16.45 -2.36
N ARG A 69 -5.54 16.98 -1.82
CA ARG A 69 -6.79 16.23 -1.72
C ARG A 69 -7.37 16.09 -3.13
N LEU A 70 -7.95 14.93 -3.43
CA LEU A 70 -8.78 14.74 -4.61
C LEU A 70 -10.25 14.82 -4.20
N GLU A 71 -11.02 15.61 -4.93
CA GLU A 71 -12.47 15.51 -4.86
C GLU A 71 -12.89 14.23 -5.60
N ALA A 72 -13.80 13.50 -4.98
CA ALA A 72 -14.41 12.32 -5.56
C ALA A 72 -15.92 12.50 -5.45
N ASP A 73 -16.65 12.16 -6.51
CA ASP A 73 -18.08 11.96 -6.43
C ASP A 73 -18.32 10.76 -5.50
N ARG A 74 -19.05 10.98 -4.41
CA ARG A 74 -19.30 10.00 -3.37
C ARG A 74 -20.78 9.66 -3.35
N ASP A 75 -21.08 8.39 -3.20
CA ASP A 75 -22.43 7.92 -2.94
C ASP A 75 -22.87 8.36 -1.53
N GLU A 76 -24.18 8.38 -1.29
CA GLU A 76 -24.73 8.73 0.01
C GLU A 76 -24.19 7.76 1.09
N GLY A 77 -23.49 8.29 2.09
CA GLY A 77 -22.88 7.49 3.15
C GLY A 77 -21.43 7.08 2.91
N ASP A 78 -20.86 7.32 1.73
CA ASP A 78 -19.42 7.16 1.48
C ASP A 78 -18.62 8.31 2.11
N ARG A 79 -17.80 7.99 3.10
CA ARG A 79 -16.90 8.92 3.80
C ARG A 79 -15.45 8.75 3.39
N SER A 80 -15.17 7.96 2.37
CA SER A 80 -13.83 7.70 1.85
C SER A 80 -13.11 9.00 1.49
N GLU A 81 -11.82 9.04 1.74
CA GLU A 81 -10.98 10.17 1.37
C GLU A 81 -10.03 9.77 0.25
N ALA A 82 -9.78 10.70 -0.68
CA ALA A 82 -8.84 10.51 -1.77
C ALA A 82 -7.79 11.63 -1.76
N ALA A 83 -6.55 11.27 -2.09
CA ALA A 83 -5.44 12.20 -2.19
C ALA A 83 -4.52 11.82 -3.35
N GLU A 84 -3.71 12.77 -3.79
CA GLU A 84 -2.66 12.54 -4.77
C GLU A 84 -1.33 13.08 -4.24
N ILE A 85 -0.28 12.30 -4.44
CA ILE A 85 1.11 12.71 -4.23
C ILE A 85 1.78 12.77 -5.60
N VAL A 86 2.26 13.94 -5.96
CA VAL A 86 3.07 14.14 -7.18
C VAL A 86 4.53 14.28 -6.79
N LEU A 87 5.38 13.49 -7.45
CA LEU A 87 6.83 13.50 -7.31
C LEU A 87 7.43 14.06 -8.62
N PRO A 88 7.60 15.39 -8.73
CA PRO A 88 8.03 16.02 -9.98
C PRO A 88 9.42 15.57 -10.42
N GLN A 89 10.33 15.32 -9.47
CA GLN A 89 11.71 14.90 -9.78
C GLN A 89 11.81 13.56 -10.53
N VAL A 90 10.80 12.69 -10.44
CA VAL A 90 10.77 11.37 -11.09
C VAL A 90 9.61 11.22 -12.07
N GLY A 91 8.85 12.31 -12.33
CA GLY A 91 7.74 12.29 -13.27
C GLY A 91 6.61 11.34 -12.86
N MET A 92 6.27 11.27 -11.56
CA MET A 92 5.26 10.33 -11.05
C MET A 92 4.13 11.01 -10.30
N ALA A 93 2.94 10.41 -10.40
CA ALA A 93 1.77 10.72 -9.59
C ALA A 93 1.25 9.44 -8.93
N VAL A 94 0.93 9.54 -7.64
CA VAL A 94 0.44 8.43 -6.81
C VAL A 94 -0.92 8.82 -6.28
N ARG A 95 -1.95 8.05 -6.61
CA ARG A 95 -3.29 8.22 -6.06
C ARG A 95 -3.47 7.34 -4.84
N LEU A 96 -4.04 7.94 -3.81
CA LEU A 96 -4.29 7.32 -2.52
C LEU A 96 -5.78 7.32 -2.24
N LYS A 97 -6.28 6.26 -1.60
CA LYS A 97 -7.64 6.17 -1.05
C LYS A 97 -7.59 5.67 0.38
N LYS A 98 -8.37 6.30 1.26
CA LYS A 98 -8.73 5.77 2.58
C LYS A 98 -10.21 5.41 2.52
N ALA A 99 -10.51 4.11 2.43
CA ALA A 99 -11.87 3.64 2.27
C ALA A 99 -12.67 3.77 3.57
N ASP A 100 -13.89 4.30 3.49
CA ASP A 100 -14.93 4.22 4.52
C ASP A 100 -16.30 4.30 3.84
N TYR A 101 -16.77 3.16 3.33
CA TYR A 101 -18.08 3.05 2.68
C TYR A 101 -18.73 1.70 3.00
N THR A 102 -20.00 1.55 2.59
CA THR A 102 -20.73 0.29 2.68
C THR A 102 -21.21 -0.10 1.29
N ILE A 103 -20.99 -1.35 0.91
CA ILE A 103 -21.60 -1.93 -0.30
C ILE A 103 -23.00 -2.40 0.11
N GLU A 104 -24.03 -1.65 -0.26
CA GLU A 104 -25.41 -1.90 0.19
C GLU A 104 -25.93 -3.28 -0.24
N GLU A 105 -25.62 -3.71 -1.46
CA GLU A 105 -26.07 -4.98 -2.03
C GLU A 105 -25.51 -6.19 -1.30
N LEU A 106 -24.33 -6.03 -0.70
CA LEU A 106 -23.65 -7.10 0.03
C LEU A 106 -23.80 -6.94 1.55
N GLY A 107 -24.25 -5.78 2.04
CA GLY A 107 -24.31 -5.44 3.45
C GLY A 107 -22.92 -5.34 4.10
N VAL A 108 -21.90 -5.04 3.29
CA VAL A 108 -20.49 -5.13 3.71
C VAL A 108 -19.89 -3.74 3.88
N ALA A 109 -19.38 -3.44 5.08
CA ALA A 109 -18.65 -2.20 5.35
C ALA A 109 -17.18 -2.37 4.96
N VAL A 110 -16.66 -1.50 4.10
CA VAL A 110 -15.25 -1.49 3.65
C VAL A 110 -14.53 -0.33 4.34
N ARG A 111 -13.53 -0.65 5.17
CA ARG A 111 -12.75 0.36 5.91
C ARG A 111 -11.24 0.12 5.80
N SER A 112 -10.50 1.21 5.59
CA SER A 112 -9.04 1.23 5.65
C SER A 112 -8.56 2.03 6.86
N PRO A 113 -7.65 1.50 7.69
CA PRO A 113 -7.11 2.24 8.84
C PRO A 113 -6.34 3.50 8.43
N GLY A 114 -5.72 3.48 7.25
CA GLY A 114 -4.99 4.61 6.67
C GLY A 114 -5.11 4.68 5.15
N PHE A 115 -4.42 5.64 4.56
CA PHE A 115 -4.38 5.80 3.10
C PHE A 115 -3.58 4.68 2.42
N ARG A 116 -4.14 4.12 1.35
CA ARG A 116 -3.53 3.09 0.52
C ARG A 116 -3.34 3.57 -0.91
N ILE A 117 -2.23 3.21 -1.53
CA ILE A 117 -1.93 3.42 -2.94
C ILE A 117 -2.94 2.60 -3.75
N VAL A 118 -3.71 3.28 -4.58
CA VAL A 118 -4.67 2.67 -5.51
C VAL A 118 -4.21 2.78 -6.96
N ASN A 119 -3.32 3.73 -7.26
CA ASN A 119 -2.73 3.88 -8.58
C ASN A 119 -1.39 4.60 -8.51
N VAL A 120 -0.47 4.15 -9.35
CA VAL A 120 0.81 4.82 -9.62
C VAL A 120 0.88 5.07 -11.12
N ALA A 121 1.06 6.33 -11.51
CA ALA A 121 1.18 6.75 -12.89
C ALA A 121 2.53 7.44 -13.12
N ARG A 122 3.20 7.08 -14.22
CA ARG A 122 4.40 7.74 -14.73
C ARG A 122 4.00 8.59 -15.93
N GLY A 123 4.45 9.85 -15.98
CA GLY A 123 4.14 10.74 -17.08
C GLY A 123 4.59 12.18 -16.86
N THR A 124 4.14 13.07 -17.74
CA THR A 124 4.48 14.49 -17.66
C THR A 124 3.83 15.11 -16.43
N VAL A 125 4.68 15.57 -15.51
CA VAL A 125 4.25 16.32 -14.32
C VAL A 125 4.18 17.82 -14.66
N PRO A 126 3.21 18.59 -14.12
CA PRO A 126 3.16 20.04 -14.31
C PRO A 126 4.46 20.73 -13.85
N PRO A 127 4.84 21.87 -14.45
CA PRO A 127 6.05 22.60 -14.08
C PRO A 127 5.98 23.20 -12.66
N GLU A 128 4.78 23.39 -12.14
CA GLU A 128 4.50 23.94 -10.81
C GLU A 128 3.52 23.06 -10.05
N ALA A 129 3.53 23.19 -8.72
CA ALA A 129 2.62 22.44 -7.86
C ALA A 129 1.16 22.77 -8.23
N PRO A 130 0.29 21.76 -8.44
CA PRO A 130 -1.11 22.00 -8.73
C PRO A 130 -1.79 22.83 -7.61
N PRO A 131 -2.81 23.65 -7.94
CA PRO A 131 -3.56 24.39 -6.93
C PRO A 131 -4.09 23.49 -5.81
N GLY A 132 -4.09 23.97 -4.57
CA GLY A 132 -4.49 23.20 -3.39
C GLY A 132 -3.43 22.21 -2.87
N SER A 133 -2.27 22.12 -3.53
CA SER A 133 -1.19 21.24 -3.06
C SER A 133 -0.47 21.84 -1.85
N ALA A 134 -0.22 21.02 -0.84
CA ALA A 134 0.84 21.25 0.12
C ALA A 134 2.17 20.74 -0.45
N VAL A 135 3.24 21.50 -0.25
CA VAL A 135 4.60 21.09 -0.65
C VAL A 135 5.35 20.58 0.57
N VAL A 136 5.68 19.29 0.57
CA VAL A 136 6.54 18.68 1.58
C VAL A 136 7.90 18.41 0.97
N ARG A 137 8.95 18.82 1.66
CA ARG A 137 10.35 18.62 1.23
C ARG A 137 11.05 17.70 2.22
N GLY A 138 11.67 16.65 1.68
CA GLY A 138 12.55 15.74 2.41
C GLY A 138 13.97 15.86 1.88
N PRO A 139 15.00 16.09 2.73
CA PRO A 139 16.38 15.98 2.31
C PRO A 139 16.64 14.58 1.74
N TYR A 140 17.29 14.51 0.57
CA TYR A 140 17.58 13.22 -0.06
C TYR A 140 18.39 12.29 0.85
N GLY A 141 19.31 12.86 1.64
CA GLY A 141 20.10 12.11 2.62
C GLY A 141 19.24 11.39 3.65
N GLU A 142 18.26 12.08 4.23
CA GLU A 142 17.33 11.50 5.23
C GLU A 142 16.49 10.38 4.61
N MET A 143 15.94 10.60 3.41
CA MET A 143 15.14 9.58 2.73
C MET A 143 15.99 8.36 2.37
N ARG A 144 17.20 8.56 1.83
CA ARG A 144 18.11 7.45 1.49
C ARG A 144 18.53 6.66 2.72
N GLU A 145 18.85 7.35 3.81
CA GLU A 145 19.17 6.70 5.09
C GLU A 145 17.98 5.89 5.60
N TYR A 146 16.78 6.45 5.53
CA TYR A 146 15.55 5.74 5.87
C TYR A 146 15.40 4.48 5.02
N LEU A 147 15.43 4.59 3.70
CA LEU A 147 15.29 3.46 2.78
C LEU A 147 16.34 2.38 3.02
N PHE A 148 17.59 2.76 3.25
CA PHE A 148 18.68 1.83 3.58
C PHE A 148 18.42 1.09 4.89
N ARG A 149 18.03 1.82 5.94
CA ARG A 149 17.75 1.26 7.26
C ARG A 149 16.54 0.32 7.24
N THR A 150 15.50 0.67 6.48
CA THR A 150 14.25 -0.09 6.39
C THR A 150 14.24 -1.13 5.26
N ARG A 151 15.35 -1.31 4.53
CA ARG A 151 15.38 -2.17 3.33
C ARG A 151 14.98 -3.61 3.60
N ALA A 152 15.39 -4.13 4.76
CA ALA A 152 15.14 -5.50 5.22
C ALA A 152 13.96 -5.58 6.20
N GLN A 153 13.30 -4.46 6.51
CA GLN A 153 12.05 -4.53 7.25
C GLN A 153 10.99 -5.15 6.36
N ALA A 154 10.42 -6.24 6.85
CA ALA A 154 9.42 -7.03 6.18
C ALA A 154 8.39 -7.50 7.20
N GLU A 155 7.13 -7.29 6.87
CA GLU A 155 6.00 -7.95 7.51
C GLU A 155 5.44 -8.96 6.51
N TYR A 156 5.02 -10.12 7.01
CA TYR A 156 4.52 -11.20 6.18
C TYR A 156 3.11 -11.58 6.62
N PRO A 157 2.31 -12.18 5.72
CA PRO A 157 1.04 -12.78 6.09
C PRO A 157 1.21 -13.74 7.28
N ASP A 158 0.28 -13.70 8.23
CA ASP A 158 0.18 -14.71 9.27
C ASP A 158 -0.44 -16.01 8.71
N ALA A 159 -0.54 -17.05 9.54
CA ALA A 159 -1.08 -18.34 9.11
C ALA A 159 -2.53 -18.24 8.60
N ALA A 160 -3.36 -17.38 9.19
CA ALA A 160 -4.75 -17.22 8.80
C ALA A 160 -4.85 -16.50 7.45
N MET A 161 -4.02 -15.50 7.22
CA MET A 161 -3.91 -14.80 5.95
C MET A 161 -3.40 -15.76 4.87
N PHE A 162 -2.35 -16.53 5.16
CA PHE A 162 -1.82 -17.53 4.23
C PHE A 162 -2.88 -18.53 3.78
N GLU A 163 -3.68 -19.05 4.70
CA GLU A 163 -4.78 -19.96 4.36
C GLU A 163 -5.84 -19.29 3.48
N ARG A 164 -6.15 -18.02 3.73
CA ARG A 164 -7.07 -17.24 2.88
C ARG A 164 -6.50 -17.05 1.47
N LEU A 165 -5.23 -16.67 1.34
CA LEU A 165 -4.54 -16.52 0.05
C LEU A 165 -4.56 -17.85 -0.72
N ARG A 166 -4.26 -18.96 -0.03
CA ARG A 166 -4.28 -20.31 -0.60
C ARG A 166 -5.65 -20.66 -1.17
N ARG A 167 -6.74 -20.46 -0.41
CA ARG A 167 -8.10 -20.74 -0.87
C ARG A 167 -8.50 -19.87 -2.07
N ALA A 168 -8.17 -18.58 -2.02
CA ALA A 168 -8.48 -17.66 -3.12
C ALA A 168 -7.73 -18.05 -4.40
N LEU A 169 -6.49 -18.52 -4.29
CA LEU A 169 -5.74 -19.04 -5.44
C LEU A 169 -6.32 -20.36 -5.96
N GLN A 170 -6.71 -21.27 -5.08
CA GLN A 170 -7.37 -22.51 -5.48
C GLN A 170 -8.66 -22.22 -6.24
N GLU A 171 -9.50 -21.34 -5.72
CA GLU A 171 -10.74 -20.89 -6.38
C GLU A 171 -10.44 -20.24 -7.73
N HIS A 172 -9.44 -19.35 -7.80
CA HIS A 172 -9.04 -18.69 -9.03
C HIS A 172 -8.56 -19.66 -10.12
N LEU A 173 -7.90 -20.75 -9.72
CA LEU A 173 -7.36 -21.78 -10.61
C LEU A 173 -8.31 -22.97 -10.81
N ASP A 174 -9.53 -22.92 -10.26
CA ASP A 174 -10.50 -24.02 -10.29
C ASP A 174 -9.92 -25.36 -9.76
N LEU A 175 -9.13 -25.27 -8.67
CA LEU A 175 -8.50 -26.40 -8.01
C LEU A 175 -9.36 -26.93 -6.86
N ASP A 176 -9.30 -28.24 -6.64
CA ASP A 176 -9.96 -28.89 -5.49
C ASP A 176 -9.46 -28.29 -4.16
N PRO A 177 -10.34 -27.72 -3.31
CA PRO A 177 -9.98 -27.18 -2.00
C PRO A 177 -9.29 -28.19 -1.08
N ASP A 178 -9.72 -29.46 -1.17
CA ASP A 178 -9.20 -30.60 -0.42
C ASP A 178 -8.07 -31.33 -1.18
N GLY A 179 -7.76 -30.87 -2.39
CA GLY A 179 -6.67 -31.37 -3.20
C GLY A 179 -5.34 -31.17 -2.49
N HIS A 180 -4.64 -32.28 -2.22
CA HIS A 180 -3.26 -32.21 -1.79
C HIS A 180 -2.37 -31.76 -2.96
N ALA A 181 -1.41 -30.90 -2.65
CA ALA A 181 -0.39 -30.50 -3.62
C ALA A 181 0.34 -31.75 -4.13
N GLU A 182 0.25 -32.01 -5.44
CA GLU A 182 1.05 -33.04 -6.09
C GLU A 182 2.51 -32.54 -6.17
N GLY A 183 3.32 -32.92 -5.17
CA GLY A 183 4.74 -32.61 -5.10
C GLY A 183 5.11 -31.44 -4.19
N GLU A 184 6.41 -31.15 -4.10
CA GLU A 184 6.93 -30.02 -3.35
C GLU A 184 6.82 -28.72 -4.16
N TYR A 185 6.24 -27.69 -3.56
CA TYR A 185 6.16 -26.35 -4.14
C TYR A 185 7.05 -25.40 -3.35
N GLU A 186 7.96 -24.74 -4.06
CA GLU A 186 8.75 -23.66 -3.52
C GLU A 186 8.06 -22.32 -3.80
N VAL A 187 7.61 -21.69 -2.73
CA VAL A 187 6.80 -20.46 -2.76
C VAL A 187 7.58 -19.34 -2.08
N HIS A 188 7.74 -18.23 -2.76
CA HIS A 188 8.41 -17.04 -2.24
C HIS A 188 7.42 -15.91 -2.13
N VAL A 189 7.21 -15.39 -0.92
CA VAL A 189 6.19 -14.38 -0.63
C VAL A 189 6.85 -13.05 -0.38
N ALA A 190 6.47 -12.03 -1.14
CA ALA A 190 6.95 -10.66 -0.94
C ALA A 190 6.46 -10.09 0.41
N PRO A 191 7.16 -9.12 1.01
CA PRO A 191 6.68 -8.43 2.19
C PRO A 191 5.39 -7.64 1.92
N LEU A 192 4.52 -7.57 2.92
CA LEU A 192 3.37 -6.66 2.94
C LEU A 192 3.84 -5.21 2.90
N SER A 193 3.05 -4.36 2.25
CA SER A 193 3.28 -2.92 2.21
C SER A 193 2.34 -2.19 3.19
N PRO A 194 2.86 -1.29 4.04
CA PRO A 194 2.02 -0.49 4.93
C PRO A 194 1.23 0.59 4.19
N VAL A 195 1.49 0.79 2.90
CA VAL A 195 0.86 1.83 2.07
C VAL A 195 0.22 1.27 0.81
N ALA A 196 0.21 -0.05 0.58
CA ALA A 196 -0.47 -0.67 -0.56
C ALA A 196 -1.25 -1.91 -0.11
N ASN A 197 -2.38 -2.18 -0.77
CA ASN A 197 -3.19 -3.37 -0.53
C ASN A 197 -2.98 -4.40 -1.65
N GLU A 198 -1.71 -4.71 -1.89
CA GLU A 198 -1.32 -5.79 -2.79
C GLU A 198 -0.24 -6.67 -2.16
N LEU A 199 -0.20 -7.92 -2.59
CA LEU A 199 0.80 -8.90 -2.20
C LEU A 199 1.20 -9.71 -3.42
N TRP A 200 2.51 -9.85 -3.63
CA TRP A 200 3.08 -10.67 -4.69
C TRP A 200 3.65 -11.97 -4.14
N VAL A 201 3.39 -13.06 -4.85
CA VAL A 201 3.91 -14.39 -4.55
C VAL A 201 4.51 -14.98 -5.83
N PHE A 202 5.67 -15.61 -5.70
CA PHE A 202 6.32 -16.35 -6.77
C PHE A 202 6.35 -17.85 -6.45
N ILE A 203 5.73 -18.66 -7.30
CA ILE A 203 5.79 -20.13 -7.21
C ILE A 203 6.88 -20.60 -8.15
N GLU A 204 8.06 -20.86 -7.60
CA GLU A 204 9.28 -21.08 -8.38
C GLU A 204 9.23 -22.35 -9.23
N THR A 205 8.59 -23.41 -8.71
CA THR A 205 8.45 -24.70 -9.39
C THR A 205 7.52 -24.63 -10.60
N LYS A 206 6.67 -23.60 -10.68
CA LYS A 206 5.72 -23.36 -11.78
C LYS A 206 6.05 -22.12 -12.60
N LYS A 207 7.10 -21.38 -12.24
CA LYS A 207 7.42 -20.08 -12.85
C LYS A 207 6.21 -19.14 -12.89
N LEU A 208 5.40 -19.18 -11.84
CA LEU A 208 4.14 -18.45 -11.77
C LEU A 208 4.26 -17.29 -10.78
N LEU A 209 3.96 -16.08 -11.23
CA LEU A 209 3.71 -14.94 -10.36
C LEU A 209 2.22 -14.86 -10.04
N VAL A 210 1.91 -14.59 -8.79
CA VAL A 210 0.54 -14.38 -8.30
C VAL A 210 0.50 -13.00 -7.63
N GLN A 211 -0.41 -12.15 -8.11
CA GLN A 211 -0.72 -10.87 -7.48
C GLN A 211 -2.07 -11.00 -6.78
N TYR A 212 -2.07 -10.74 -5.48
CA TYR A 212 -3.28 -10.56 -4.69
C TYR A 212 -3.52 -9.08 -4.47
N SER A 213 -4.78 -8.64 -4.58
CA SER A 213 -5.18 -7.28 -4.23
C SER A 213 -6.55 -7.25 -3.56
N SER A 214 -6.80 -6.24 -2.73
CA SER A 214 -8.11 -6.06 -2.07
C SER A 214 -8.41 -4.59 -1.81
N ASP A 215 -9.69 -4.24 -1.88
CA ASP A 215 -10.16 -2.91 -1.48
C ASP A 215 -10.09 -2.73 0.05
N ALA A 216 -10.23 -3.82 0.81
CA ALA A 216 -10.02 -3.83 2.24
C ALA A 216 -8.54 -4.07 2.61
N ASP A 217 -8.17 -3.68 3.82
CA ASP A 217 -6.80 -3.84 4.31
C ASP A 217 -6.38 -5.31 4.39
N LEU A 218 -5.33 -5.67 3.64
CA LEU A 218 -4.81 -7.03 3.60
C LEU A 218 -4.15 -7.46 4.92
N GLY A 219 -3.53 -6.53 5.64
CA GLY A 219 -2.77 -6.83 6.87
C GLY A 219 -3.62 -6.96 8.13
N HIS A 220 -4.92 -6.68 8.07
CA HIS A 220 -5.80 -6.67 9.23
C HIS A 220 -6.92 -7.72 9.08
N ALA A 221 -6.81 -8.81 9.85
CA ALA A 221 -7.73 -9.95 9.79
C ALA A 221 -9.21 -9.59 9.97
N GLU A 222 -9.48 -8.56 10.78
CA GLU A 222 -10.82 -8.02 11.06
C GLU A 222 -11.53 -7.50 9.79
N MET A 223 -10.74 -7.09 8.79
CA MET A 223 -11.23 -6.52 7.54
C MET A 223 -11.42 -7.57 6.43
N TRP A 224 -11.04 -8.83 6.66
CA TRP A 224 -11.07 -9.84 5.60
C TRP A 224 -12.46 -10.28 5.17
N GLY A 225 -13.44 -10.22 6.08
CA GLY A 225 -14.84 -10.44 5.73
C GLY A 225 -15.47 -9.29 4.92
N GLN A 226 -14.73 -8.20 4.71
CA GLN A 226 -15.26 -6.95 4.18
C GLN A 226 -15.03 -6.74 2.68
N ALA A 227 -14.12 -7.46 2.06
CA ALA A 227 -13.92 -7.34 0.62
C ALA A 227 -13.36 -8.64 0.05
N PRO A 228 -13.74 -8.98 -1.20
CA PRO A 228 -13.13 -10.08 -1.90
C PRO A 228 -11.62 -9.84 -2.08
N LEU A 229 -10.89 -10.94 -2.22
CA LEU A 229 -9.50 -10.92 -2.62
C LEU A 229 -9.46 -11.14 -4.13
N ALA A 230 -9.01 -10.14 -4.88
CA ALA A 230 -8.73 -10.31 -6.29
C ALA A 230 -7.41 -11.07 -6.45
N VAL A 231 -7.40 -12.03 -7.37
CA VAL A 231 -6.22 -12.84 -7.72
C VAL A 231 -5.94 -12.65 -9.20
N ARG A 232 -4.67 -12.42 -9.54
CA ARG A 232 -4.17 -12.47 -10.91
C ARG A 232 -2.93 -13.33 -10.96
N THR A 233 -2.79 -14.10 -12.02
CA THR A 233 -1.63 -14.99 -12.24
C THR A 233 -0.94 -14.67 -13.55
N TYR A 234 0.38 -14.81 -13.55
CA TYR A 234 1.24 -14.58 -14.71
C TYR A 234 2.26 -15.71 -14.82
N ASP A 235 2.18 -16.52 -15.86
CA ASP A 235 3.26 -17.41 -16.27
C ASP A 235 4.40 -16.56 -16.81
N ILE A 236 5.52 -16.47 -16.09
CA ILE A 236 6.60 -15.56 -16.48
C ILE A 236 7.39 -16.04 -17.70
N GLU A 237 7.25 -17.30 -18.10
CA GLU A 237 7.89 -17.82 -19.31
C GLU A 237 7.11 -17.40 -20.56
N GLU A 238 5.78 -17.32 -20.47
CA GLU A 238 4.90 -17.01 -21.60
C GLU A 238 4.41 -15.54 -21.62
N GLN A 239 4.20 -14.93 -20.45
CA GLN A 239 3.54 -13.63 -20.30
C GLN A 239 4.52 -12.48 -20.01
N THR A 240 5.82 -12.70 -20.22
CA THR A 240 6.85 -11.65 -20.11
C THR A 240 7.19 -11.05 -21.48
N VAL A 241 7.02 -9.73 -21.62
CA VAL A 241 7.38 -8.97 -22.83
C VAL A 241 8.51 -7.98 -22.55
N VAL A 242 9.20 -7.50 -23.58
CA VAL A 242 10.20 -6.43 -23.43
C VAL A 242 9.49 -5.08 -23.29
N SER A 243 8.45 -4.85 -24.10
CA SER A 243 7.59 -3.67 -24.04
C SER A 243 6.12 -4.07 -24.16
N LEU A 244 5.23 -3.33 -23.49
CA LEU A 244 3.78 -3.48 -23.69
C LEU A 244 3.33 -3.04 -25.09
N ASP A 245 4.19 -2.37 -25.86
CA ASP A 245 3.94 -2.08 -27.29
C ASP A 245 3.85 -3.36 -28.15
N GLU A 246 4.42 -4.47 -27.67
CA GLU A 246 4.28 -5.78 -28.32
C GLU A 246 2.84 -6.32 -28.22
N VAL A 247 2.11 -5.89 -27.20
CA VAL A 247 0.76 -6.36 -26.83
C VAL A 247 -0.14 -5.19 -26.37
N PRO A 248 -0.42 -4.20 -27.24
CA PRO A 248 -1.06 -2.96 -26.81
C PRO A 248 -2.44 -3.18 -26.18
N GLY A 249 -2.61 -2.69 -24.96
CA GLY A 249 -3.88 -2.74 -24.23
C GLY A 249 -4.20 -4.09 -23.58
N SER A 250 -3.30 -5.09 -23.67
CA SER A 250 -3.45 -6.32 -22.90
C SER A 250 -2.93 -6.15 -21.47
N ASN A 251 -3.74 -6.57 -20.50
CA ASN A 251 -3.36 -6.65 -19.08
C ASN A 251 -2.83 -8.04 -18.70
N GLU A 252 -2.70 -8.94 -19.68
CA GLU A 252 -2.23 -10.32 -19.47
C GLU A 252 -0.70 -10.41 -19.42
N PHE A 253 0.01 -9.35 -19.81
CA PHE A 253 1.47 -9.37 -19.91
C PHE A 253 2.12 -8.43 -18.90
N LEU A 254 3.32 -8.79 -18.48
CA LEU A 254 4.21 -7.96 -17.69
C LEU A 254 5.48 -7.66 -18.47
N THR A 255 6.04 -6.47 -18.30
CA THR A 255 7.37 -6.19 -18.86
C THR A 255 8.46 -6.92 -18.10
N ARG A 256 9.60 -7.16 -18.75
CA ARG A 256 10.80 -7.72 -18.12
C ARG A 256 11.21 -6.95 -16.85
N ASP A 257 11.06 -5.63 -16.84
CA ASP A 257 11.34 -4.80 -15.66
C ASP A 257 10.37 -5.08 -14.51
N GLN A 258 9.07 -5.16 -14.79
CA GLN A 258 8.05 -5.50 -13.80
C GLN A 258 8.29 -6.89 -13.19
N VAL A 259 8.58 -7.89 -14.04
CA VAL A 259 8.89 -9.25 -13.58
C VAL A 259 10.17 -9.26 -12.74
N GLY A 260 11.22 -8.57 -13.17
CA GLY A 260 12.48 -8.47 -12.42
C GLY A 260 12.27 -7.89 -11.01
N ARG A 261 11.44 -6.85 -10.89
CA ARG A 261 11.09 -6.25 -9.59
C ARG A 261 10.25 -7.19 -8.73
N ALA A 262 9.25 -7.85 -9.31
CA ALA A 262 8.43 -8.82 -8.58
C ALA A 262 9.27 -9.98 -8.04
N LEU A 263 10.16 -10.53 -8.87
CA LEU A 263 11.10 -11.57 -8.47
C LEU A 263 12.08 -11.08 -7.40
N TYR A 264 12.64 -9.87 -7.51
CA TYR A 264 13.51 -9.31 -6.47
C TYR A 264 12.78 -9.19 -5.13
N ASN A 265 11.54 -8.68 -5.13
CA ASN A 265 10.75 -8.55 -3.91
C ASN A 265 10.36 -9.91 -3.31
N CYS A 266 10.14 -10.95 -4.13
CA CYS A 266 9.82 -12.29 -3.64
C CYS A 266 11.07 -13.07 -3.19
N LEU A 267 12.11 -13.13 -4.01
CA LEU A 267 13.29 -13.98 -3.80
C LEU A 267 14.33 -13.37 -2.86
N VAL A 268 14.54 -12.05 -2.94
CA VAL A 268 15.60 -11.37 -2.18
C VAL A 268 15.07 -10.76 -0.90
N LEU A 269 13.93 -10.06 -1.00
CA LEU A 269 13.31 -9.40 0.15
C LEU A 269 12.23 -10.25 0.83
N GLY A 270 11.78 -11.32 0.18
CA GLY A 270 10.65 -12.11 0.63
C GLY A 270 11.03 -13.31 1.50
N ARG A 271 10.02 -14.12 1.78
CA ARG A 271 10.14 -15.34 2.61
C ARG A 271 9.86 -16.56 1.76
N ARG A 272 10.80 -17.51 1.76
CA ARG A 272 10.64 -18.84 1.18
C ARG A 272 9.79 -19.72 2.09
N ILE A 273 8.87 -20.45 1.49
CA ILE A 273 7.98 -21.46 2.09
C ILE A 273 8.03 -22.68 1.17
N VAL A 274 8.19 -23.87 1.76
CA VAL A 274 8.12 -25.13 1.02
C VAL A 274 6.81 -25.81 1.43
N LEU A 275 5.94 -26.06 0.47
CA LEU A 275 4.68 -26.77 0.66
C LEU A 275 4.84 -28.20 0.13
N GLY A 276 4.23 -29.19 0.78
CA GLY A 276 4.22 -30.59 0.30
C GLY A 276 5.19 -31.55 1.02
N ARG A 277 5.88 -31.10 2.08
CA ARG A 277 6.61 -31.99 2.98
C ARG A 277 5.73 -32.31 4.19
N GLU A 278 5.32 -33.56 4.36
CA GLU A 278 4.88 -34.03 5.68
C GLU A 278 6.01 -33.72 6.67
N GLU A 279 5.68 -33.09 7.80
CA GLU A 279 6.58 -32.96 8.94
C GLU A 279 6.97 -34.37 9.41
N ALA A 280 8.08 -34.88 8.90
CA ALA A 280 8.80 -35.97 9.52
C ALA A 280 9.59 -35.41 10.72
N ASP A 281 8.89 -34.86 11.71
CA ASP A 281 9.47 -34.47 13.00
C ASP A 281 9.06 -35.53 14.04
N GLY A 282 9.68 -36.70 13.91
CA GLY A 282 9.81 -37.62 15.04
C GLY A 282 10.82 -37.04 16.03
N PRO A 283 10.62 -37.19 17.35
CA PRO A 283 11.47 -36.55 18.34
C PRO A 283 12.90 -37.09 18.25
N VAL A 284 13.85 -36.19 18.03
CA VAL A 284 15.26 -36.46 18.32
C VAL A 284 15.47 -36.20 19.81
N GLU A 285 15.34 -37.26 20.60
CA GLU A 285 15.80 -37.28 21.99
C GLU A 285 17.34 -37.42 22.07
N PRO A 286 17.97 -36.97 23.18
CA PRO A 286 19.26 -36.27 23.22
C PRO A 286 20.53 -37.07 22.90
#